data_AF-A0A8K0QTH1-F1
#
_entry.id   AF-A0A8K0QTH1-F1
#
_cell.length_a   1.000
_cell.length_b   1.000
_cell.length_c   1.000
_cell.angle_alpha   90.00
_cell.angle_beta   90.00
_cell.angle_gamma   90.00
#
_symmetry.space_group_name_H-M   'P 1'
#
loop_
_entity.id
_entity.type
_entity.pdbx_description
1 polymer ?
#
loop_
_entity_poly.entity_id
_entity_poly.type
_entity_poly.pdbx_seq_one_letter_code
_entity_poly.pdbx_strand_id
1 'polypeptide(L)' 'MDDERLSDDLAAWACFRLDRLQPGLRMLHLYDSNGVVTKGVLLVRIRKTLFPLGRRVARAMGLYEE' A
#
# COMPACT_ATOMS: atom_id res chain seq x y z
N MET A 1 -7.89 26.68 26.86
CA MET A 1 -6.82 25.95 26.17
C MET A 1 -7.38 24.58 25.85
N ASP A 2 -6.91 23.98 24.76
CA ASP A 2 -7.17 22.59 24.34
C ASP A 2 -8.27 22.43 23.27
N ASP A 3 -8.15 23.18 22.17
CA ASP A 3 -8.64 22.74 20.86
C ASP A 3 -7.46 22.18 20.07
N GLU A 4 -6.82 21.13 20.57
CA GLU A 4 -5.96 20.26 19.76
C GLU A 4 -6.88 19.51 18.79
N ARG A 5 -7.28 20.20 17.72
CA ARG A 5 -7.76 19.56 16.50
C ARG A 5 -6.76 18.47 16.18
N LEU A 6 -7.19 17.22 16.28
CA LEU A 6 -6.65 16.11 15.51
C LEU A 6 -6.73 16.55 14.05
N SER A 7 -5.72 17.29 13.59
CA SER A 7 -5.65 17.79 12.24
C SER A 7 -5.44 16.55 11.39
N ASP A 8 -6.47 16.15 10.65
CA ASP A 8 -6.43 15.04 9.69
C ASP A 8 -5.64 15.47 8.44
N ASP A 9 -4.45 16.04 8.69
CA ASP A 9 -3.55 16.50 7.66
C ASP A 9 -2.81 15.30 7.07
N LEU A 10 -2.70 15.29 5.74
CA LEU A 10 -1.99 14.25 5.02
C LEU A 10 -0.53 14.17 5.48
N ALA A 11 -0.19 13.13 6.23
CA ALA A 11 1.17 12.92 6.71
C ALA A 11 2.16 12.70 5.56
N ALA A 12 1.85 11.77 4.64
CA ALA A 12 2.52 11.54 3.35
C ALA A 12 1.81 10.40 2.59
N TRP A 13 2.19 10.14 1.33
CA TRP A 13 1.61 9.07 0.52
C TRP A 13 2.64 8.40 -0.41
N ALA A 14 2.30 7.24 -0.97
CA ALA A 14 3.07 6.65 -2.07
C ALA A 14 2.15 5.87 -3.01
N CYS A 15 2.44 5.93 -4.31
CA CYS A 15 1.69 5.19 -5.33
C CYS A 15 2.64 4.37 -6.20
N PHE A 16 2.31 3.10 -6.41
CA PHE A 16 3.13 2.17 -7.20
C PHE A 16 2.27 1.42 -8.20
N ARG A 17 2.79 1.26 -9.42
CA ARG A 17 2.14 0.41 -10.41
C ARG A 17 2.24 -1.06 -9.97
N LEU A 18 1.09 -1.71 -9.85
CA LEU A 18 0.98 -3.08 -9.34
C LEU A 18 1.81 -4.06 -10.15
N ASP A 19 1.90 -3.94 -11.47
CA ASP A 19 2.73 -4.79 -12.34
C ASP A 19 4.22 -4.74 -11.98
N ARG A 20 4.72 -3.56 -11.57
CA ARG A 20 6.11 -3.32 -11.17
C ARG A 20 6.40 -3.63 -9.70
N LEU A 21 5.37 -3.70 -8.86
CA LEU A 21 5.52 -3.96 -7.43
C LEU A 21 5.91 -5.42 -7.19
N GLN A 22 7.11 -5.63 -6.64
CA GLN A 22 7.63 -6.96 -6.35
C GLN A 22 7.26 -7.43 -4.93
N PRO A 23 7.02 -8.74 -4.72
CA PRO A 23 6.77 -9.30 -3.39
C PRO A 23 8.06 -9.35 -2.53
N GLY A 24 7.87 -9.45 -1.21
CA GLY A 24 8.94 -9.50 -0.21
C GLY A 24 9.04 -8.23 0.63
N LEU A 25 10.13 -8.07 1.36
CA LEU A 25 10.41 -6.88 2.14
C LEU A 25 10.86 -5.74 1.21
N ARG A 26 10.23 -4.57 1.29
CA ARG A 26 10.51 -3.42 0.41
C ARG A 26 10.51 -2.11 1.21
N MET A 27 11.37 -1.19 0.78
CA MET A 27 11.35 0.20 1.23
C MET A 27 10.50 1.02 0.26
N LEU A 28 9.51 1.74 0.77
CA LEU A 28 8.67 2.65 -0.01
C LEU A 28 8.95 4.09 0.41
N HIS A 29 9.45 4.89 -0.52
CA HIS A 29 9.61 6.33 -0.32
C HIS A 29 8.24 7.02 -0.33
N LEU A 30 8.06 7.91 0.63
CA LEU A 30 6.83 8.69 0.77
C LEU A 30 6.98 10.07 0.13
N TYR A 31 5.88 10.57 -0.39
CA TYR A 31 5.72 11.86 -1.05
C TYR A 31 4.82 12.77 -0.22
N ASP A 32 5.09 14.08 -0.26
CA ASP A 32 4.22 15.09 0.34
C ASP A 32 2.98 15.36 -0.52
N SER A 33 2.10 16.26 -0.07
CA SER A 33 0.89 16.63 -0.81
C SER A 33 1.13 17.19 -2.22
N ASN A 34 2.32 17.69 -2.52
CA ASN A 34 2.71 18.21 -3.83
C ASN A 34 3.36 17.15 -4.72
N GLY A 35 3.52 15.92 -4.23
CA GLY A 35 4.20 14.83 -4.94
C GLY A 35 5.72 14.94 -4.92
N VAL A 36 6.30 15.71 -4.00
CA VAL A 36 7.75 15.80 -3.80
C VAL A 36 8.19 14.69 -2.86
N VAL A 37 9.30 14.01 -3.19
CA VAL A 37 9.84 12.93 -2.35
C VAL A 37 10.28 13.50 -0.99
N THR A 38 9.86 12.85 0.08
CA THR A 38 10.22 13.22 1.45
C THR A 38 11.37 12.36 1.97
N LYS A 39 11.85 12.66 3.18
CA LYS A 39 12.76 11.77 3.92
C LYS A 39 12.05 10.54 4.50
N GLY A 40 10.71 10.50 4.47
CA GLY A 40 9.91 9.41 5.00
C GLY A 40 10.04 8.15 4.16
N VAL A 41 10.29 7.02 4.83
CA VAL A 41 10.38 5.70 4.20
C VAL A 41 9.63 4.69 5.04
N LEU A 42 8.82 3.85 4.40
CA LEU A 42 8.17 2.71 5.04
C LEU A 42 8.87 1.41 4.67
N LEU A 43 9.14 0.57 5.68
CA LEU A 43 9.55 -0.81 5.48
C LEU A 43 8.30 -1.69 5.52
N VAL A 44 7.95 -2.31 4.39
CA VAL A 44 6.73 -3.12 4.27
C VAL A 44 7.02 -4.51 3.73
N ARG A 45 6.25 -5.51 4.16
CA ARG A 45 6.24 -6.85 3.56
C ARG A 45 5.09 -6.96 2.56
N ILE A 46 5.43 -7.03 1.29
CA ILE A 46 4.47 -7.11 0.19
C ILE A 46 4.22 -8.59 -0.14
N ARG A 47 2.96 -9.00 -0.11
CA ARG A 47 2.50 -10.30 -0.64
C ARG A 47 1.65 -10.04 -1.88
N LYS A 48 1.84 -10.87 -2.91
CA LYS A 48 1.17 -10.70 -4.20
C LYS A 48 0.65 -12.06 -4.66
N THR A 49 -0.65 -12.14 -4.84
CA THR A 49 -1.32 -13.35 -5.31
C THR A 49 -1.92 -13.06 -6.67
N LEU A 50 -1.49 -13.80 -7.69
CA LEU A 50 -2.06 -13.73 -9.04
C LEU A 50 -3.05 -14.87 -9.21
N PHE A 51 -4.27 -14.56 -9.63
CA PHE A 51 -5.31 -15.55 -9.89
C PHE A 51 -5.47 -15.70 -11.41
N PRO A 52 -5.00 -16.80 -12.02
CA PRO A 52 -5.06 -16.99 -13.47
C PRO A 52 -6.49 -17.11 -14.02
N LEU A 53 -7.49 -17.40 -13.17
CA LEU A 53 -8.90 -17.60 -13.57
C LEU A 53 -9.86 -16.49 -13.09
N GLY A 54 -9.33 -15.38 -12.56
CA GLY A 54 -10.13 -14.31 -11.96
C GLY A 54 -10.62 -14.65 -10.54
N ARG A 55 -10.82 -13.62 -9.70
CA ARG A 55 -11.10 -13.77 -8.26
C ARG A 55 -12.35 -14.61 -7.94
N ARG A 56 -13.39 -14.58 -8.80
CA ARG A 56 -14.62 -15.36 -8.58
C ARG A 56 -14.36 -16.87 -8.63
N VAL A 57 -13.52 -17.31 -9.57
CA VAL A 57 -13.17 -18.74 -9.71
C VAL A 57 -12.23 -19.18 -8.59
N ALA A 58 -11.26 -18.35 -8.23
CA ALA A 58 -10.34 -18.65 -7.13
C ALA A 58 -11.05 -18.81 -5.77
N ARG A 59 -12.09 -17.99 -5.50
CA ARG A 59 -12.91 -18.10 -4.29
C ARG A 59 -13.77 -19.37 -4.29
N ALA A 60 -14.35 -19.75 -5.43
CA ALA A 60 -15.11 -20.99 -5.56
C ALA A 60 -14.24 -22.26 -5.39
N MET A 61 -12.93 -22.16 -5.64
CA MET A 61 -11.98 -23.26 -5.48
C MET A 61 -11.32 -23.33 -4.09
N GLY A 62 -11.69 -22.46 -3.14
CA GLY A 62 -11.13 -22.49 -1.77
C GLY A 62 -9.64 -22.16 -1.69
N LEU A 63 -9.07 -21.52 -2.71
CA LEU A 63 -7.63 -21.17 -2.75
C LEU A 63 -7.29 -19.92 -1.91
N TYR A 64 -8.27 -19.37 -1.19
CA TYR A 64 -8.15 -18.20 -0.32
C TYR A 64 -9.25 -18.28 0.75
N GLU A 65 -8.87 -18.35 2.02
CA GLU A 65 -9.69 -17.94 3.17
C GLU A 65 -9.08 -16.65 3.73
N GLU A 66 -9.95 -15.72 4.13
CA GLU A 66 -9.56 -14.45 4.79
C GLU A 66 -9.08 -14.69 6.22
#